data_AF-A0A6N9U6L8-F1
#
_entry.id   AF-A0A6N9U6L8-F1
#
_cell.length_a   1.000
_cell.length_b   1.000
_cell.length_c   1.000
_cell.angle_alpha   90.00
_cell.angle_beta   90.00
_cell.angle_gamma   90.00
#
_symmetry.space_group_name_H-M   'P 1'
#
loop_
_entity.id
_entity.type
_entity.pdbx_description
1 polymer ?
#
loop_
_entity_poly.entity_id
_entity_poly.type
_entity_poly.pdbx_seq_one_letter_code
_entity_poly.pdbx_strand_id
1 'polypeptide(L)' 'MTVRPPPLAPLTRPARLRPGARVAVVAPSGPVPADRLEAGLDLLRAWGLDPVVGRHVLDVHPRL' A
#
# COMPACT_ATOMS: atom_id res chain seq x y z
N MET A 1 36.33 9.99 -20.09
CA MET A 1 35.49 9.11 -20.93
C MET A 1 34.16 8.92 -20.23
N THR A 2 33.09 9.52 -20.73
CA THR A 2 31.76 9.47 -20.07
C THR A 2 30.99 8.28 -20.64
N VAL A 3 30.76 7.25 -19.83
CA VAL A 3 29.94 6.10 -20.22
C VAL A 3 28.48 6.54 -20.18
N ARG A 4 27.79 6.44 -21.32
CA ARG A 4 26.34 6.69 -21.39
C ARG A 4 25.63 5.52 -20.72
N PRO A 5 24.75 5.75 -19.72
CA PRO A 5 23.97 4.67 -19.15
C PRO A 5 23.07 4.03 -20.22
N PRO A 6 22.79 2.72 -20.13
CA PRO A 6 21.91 2.06 -21.07
C PRO A 6 20.52 2.70 -21.05
N PRO A 7 19.77 2.65 -22.17
CA PRO A 7 18.41 3.14 -22.22
C PRO A 7 17.56 2.40 -21.17
N LEU A 8 16.74 3.15 -20.44
CA LEU A 8 15.86 2.58 -19.42
C LEU A 8 14.72 1.80 -20.09
N ALA A 9 14.46 0.60 -19.58
CA ALA A 9 13.26 -0.14 -19.95
C ALA A 9 12.02 0.58 -19.38
N PRO A 10 10.92 0.68 -20.15
CA PRO A 10 9.68 1.26 -19.66
C PRO A 10 9.08 0.40 -18.54
N LEU A 11 8.47 1.05 -17.54
CA LEU A 11 7.80 0.37 -16.43
C LEU A 11 6.48 -0.27 -16.89
N THR A 12 6.14 -1.41 -16.27
CA THR A 12 4.83 -2.03 -16.45
C THR A 12 3.75 -1.16 -15.81
N ARG A 13 2.75 -0.74 -16.60
CA ARG A 13 1.60 0.01 -16.09
C ARG A 13 0.61 -0.95 -15.42
N PRO A 14 0.23 -0.73 -14.15
CA PRO A 14 -0.77 -1.56 -13.50
C PRO A 14 -2.17 -1.30 -14.06
N ALA A 15 -3.04 -2.30 -13.89
CA ALA A 15 -4.46 -2.15 -14.20
C ALA A 15 -5.10 -1.06 -13.32
N ARG A 16 -6.16 -0.42 -13.82
CA ARG A 16 -6.95 0.54 -13.03
C ARG A 16 -7.77 -0.20 -11.98
N LEU A 17 -7.95 0.43 -10.81
CA LEU A 17 -8.88 -0.04 -9.81
C LEU A 17 -10.32 0.00 -10.33
N ARG A 18 -11.14 -0.92 -9.83
CA ARG A 18 -12.56 -1.06 -10.09
C ARG A 18 -13.27 -1.40 -8.78
N PRO A 19 -14.57 -1.09 -8.63
CA PRO A 19 -15.34 -1.61 -7.49
C PRO A 19 -15.18 -3.13 -7.35
N GLY A 20 -15.05 -3.61 -6.12
CA GLY A 20 -14.73 -4.99 -5.74
C GLY A 20 -13.24 -5.34 -5.79
N ALA A 21 -12.36 -4.44 -6.22
CA ALA A 21 -10.92 -4.70 -6.21
C ALA A 21 -10.39 -4.80 -4.78
N ARG A 22 -9.53 -5.80 -4.55
CA ARG A 22 -8.87 -6.03 -3.26
C ARG A 22 -7.67 -5.09 -3.11
N VAL A 23 -7.57 -4.42 -1.97
CA VAL A 23 -6.48 -3.48 -1.67
C VAL A 23 -5.80 -3.89 -0.38
N ALA A 24 -4.54 -4.33 -0.47
CA ALA A 24 -3.74 -4.63 0.71
C ALA A 24 -3.28 -3.34 1.40
N VAL A 25 -3.54 -3.22 2.70
CA VAL A 25 -3.05 -2.12 3.54
C VAL A 25 -1.87 -2.64 4.36
N VAL A 26 -0.73 -1.96 4.29
CA VAL A 26 0.54 -2.36 4.92
C VAL A 26 1.24 -1.15 5.56
N ALA A 27 2.07 -1.38 6.58
CA ALA A 27 2.74 -0.34 7.36
C ALA A 27 4.28 -0.52 7.37
N PRO A 28 4.97 -0.39 6.22
CA PRO A 28 6.40 -0.73 6.10
C PRO A 28 7.34 0.21 6.86
N SER A 29 6.87 1.41 7.25
CA SER A 29 7.69 2.43 7.91
C SER A 29 7.45 2.53 9.42
N GLY A 30 6.45 1.83 9.96
CA GLY A 30 6.04 1.90 11.36
C GLY A 30 4.51 1.86 11.52
N PRO A 31 3.99 1.58 12.72
CA PRO A 31 2.57 1.41 12.95
C PRO A 31 1.80 2.71 12.72
N VAL A 32 0.61 2.59 12.12
CA VAL A 32 -0.36 3.69 12.03
C VAL A 32 -1.23 3.73 13.30
N PRO A 33 -1.68 4.92 13.76
CA PRO A 33 -2.69 4.99 14.81
C PRO A 33 -3.95 4.21 14.41
N ALA A 34 -4.48 3.40 15.34
CA ALA A 34 -5.58 2.47 15.04
C ALA A 34 -6.88 3.19 14.62
N ASP A 35 -7.19 4.32 15.25
CA ASP A 35 -8.32 5.18 14.90
C ASP A 35 -8.24 5.69 13.46
N ARG A 36 -7.04 6.06 13.01
CA ARG A 36 -6.79 6.50 11.63
C ARG A 36 -6.85 5.36 10.64
N LEU A 37 -6.40 4.17 11.04
CA LEU A 37 -6.53 2.97 10.21
C LEU A 37 -8.00 2.70 9.91
N GLU A 38 -8.85 2.59 10.93
CA GLU A 38 -10.28 2.29 10.76
C GLU A 38 -10.98 3.33 9.88
N ALA A 39 -10.76 4.62 10.14
CA ALA A 39 -11.33 5.69 9.32
C ALA A 39 -10.89 5.60 7.84
N GLY A 40 -9.63 5.23 7.60
CA GLY A 40 -9.11 4.99 6.25
C GLY A 40 -9.72 3.76 5.58
N LEU A 41 -9.92 2.67 6.33
CA LEU A 41 -10.57 1.46 5.81
C LEU A 41 -12.02 1.75 5.41
N ASP A 42 -12.75 2.55 6.18
CA ASP A 42 -14.12 2.94 5.85
C ASP A 42 -14.20 3.78 4.58
N LEU A 43 -13.22 4.66 4.34
CA LEU A 43 -13.13 5.40 3.07
C LEU A 43 -12.89 4.47 1.88
N LEU A 44 -12.00 3.47 2.02
CA LEU A 44 -11.76 2.49 0.96
C LEU A 44 -13.02 1.68 0.65
N ARG A 45 -13.75 1.25 1.69
CA ARG A 45 -15.05 0.56 1.54
C ARG A 45 -16.08 1.45 0.86
N ALA A 46 -16.15 2.73 1.21
CA ALA A 46 -17.07 3.69 0.59
C ALA A 46 -16.77 3.93 -0.90
N TRP A 47 -15.51 3.79 -1.33
CA TRP A 47 -15.15 3.78 -2.76
C TRP A 47 -15.49 2.46 -3.48
N GLY A 48 -16.09 1.50 -2.77
CA GLY A 48 -16.45 0.19 -3.28
C GLY A 48 -15.28 -0.78 -3.38
N LEU A 49 -14.19 -0.58 -2.62
CA LEU A 49 -13.03 -1.47 -2.60
C LEU A 49 -13.13 -2.47 -1.45
N ASP A 50 -12.38 -3.59 -1.55
CA ASP A 50 -12.24 -4.60 -0.50
C ASP A 50 -10.86 -4.45 0.19
N PRO A 51 -10.74 -3.68 1.28
CA PRO A 51 -9.46 -3.53 1.97
C PRO A 51 -9.09 -4.79 2.76
N VAL A 52 -7.85 -5.25 2.58
CA VAL A 52 -7.26 -6.39 3.28
C VAL A 52 -6.14 -5.88 4.18
N VAL A 53 -6.35 -5.94 5.50
CA VAL A 53 -5.37 -5.47 6.48
C VAL A 53 -4.23 -6.48 6.57
N GLY A 54 -3.00 -6.03 6.33
CA GLY A 54 -1.81 -6.84 6.51
C GLY A 54 -1.64 -7.24 7.97
N ARG A 55 -1.17 -8.47 8.21
CA ARG A 55 -1.09 -9.10 9.54
C ARG A 55 -0.35 -8.30 10.63
N HIS A 56 0.53 -7.37 10.21
CA HIS A 56 1.43 -6.60 11.09
C HIS A 56 1.25 -5.08 10.93
N VAL A 57 0.10 -4.63 10.42
CA VAL A 57 -0.14 -3.19 10.18
C VAL A 57 -0.03 -2.34 11.46
N LEU A 58 -0.39 -2.93 12.61
CA LEU A 58 -0.34 -2.27 13.92
C LEU A 58 0.85 -2.70 14.77
N ASP A 59 1.64 -3.65 14.29
CA ASP A 59 2.71 -4.23 15.10
C ASP A 59 3.92 -3.30 15.14
N VAL A 60 4.54 -3.27 16.31
CA VAL A 60 5.88 -2.73 16.50
C VAL A 60 6.86 -3.88 16.59
N HIS A 61 8.06 -3.69 16.04
CA HIS A 61 9.11 -4.67 16.20
C HIS A 61 9.50 -4.76 17.69
N PRO A 62 9.56 -5.96 18.30
CA PRO A 62 9.67 -6.14 19.76
C PRO A 62 11.01 -5.72 20.39
N ARG A 63 11.91 -5.11 19.61
CA ARG A 63 13.29 -4.76 20.03
C ARG A 63 13.68 -3.34 19.62
N LEU A 64 12.70 -2.52 19.24
CA LEU A 64 12.87 -1.09 18.99
C LEU A 64 12.34 -0.30 20.19
#